data_AF-A0A1Q6VL14-F1
#
_entry.id   AF-A0A1Q6VL14-F1
#
_cell.length_a   1.000
_cell.length_b   1.000
_cell.length_c   1.000
_cell.angle_alpha   90.00
_cell.angle_beta   90.00
_cell.angle_gamma   90.00
#
_symmetry.space_group_name_H-M   'P 1'
#
loop_
_entity.id
_entity.type
_entity.pdbx_description
1 polymer ?
#
loop_
_entity_poly.entity_id
_entity_poly.type
_entity_poly.pdbx_seq_one_letter_code
_entity_poly.pdbx_strand_id
1 'polypeptide(L)'
;MTDEQQDEQFYRDTEGVAFPKLNDHQLSLLEPLGERRLVERGDLVYKAGQRDLGLTILLRGEIEAFEQRDDSEQILATAHERDFIGDVAMLQGTSALASARVTSPDAEILYIPAVEMRRALAEIPGVSKTIVDALIMRRRRIRRDREFAGMRVLASRDARDGHQLDDFLDKNRIPHRLVEVESEQGQALTDRFHLTSRDLPVLITPGGRRLRQPSLREVAREAGLLRSLAEENESEIFSDLTIVGAGPAGLAAAVYAASEGLNTVVLESYAPGGQAGSSSLIENFFGFPTGVGGGELTWLAQLQAYRFGAKFSTPSQALSLNYDADGEYRVCLETEGCSAILRAKTVLIATGADYRRLNAEGREQFENMGVYYAATAMEGQLCRNETVVIAGSGNSAGQAAMFLSDGAAKVLLVIRGKSIANKMSDYLARRVQARENIEIL
;
A
#
# COMPACT_ATOMS: atom_id res chain seq x y z
N MET A 1 -2.82 -0.09 -29.44
CA MET A 1 -3.70 -0.89 -28.58
C MET A 1 -4.52 0.06 -27.74
N THR A 2 -5.82 -0.15 -27.65
CA THR A 2 -6.68 0.55 -26.68
C THR A 2 -6.27 0.14 -25.25
N ASP A 3 -6.66 0.92 -24.23
CA ASP A 3 -6.39 0.58 -22.83
C ASP A 3 -6.95 -0.80 -22.47
N GLU A 4 -8.15 -1.14 -22.97
CA GLU A 4 -8.77 -2.46 -22.79
C GLU A 4 -7.93 -3.59 -23.38
N GLN A 5 -7.38 -3.42 -24.58
CA GLN A 5 -6.49 -4.41 -25.20
C GLN A 5 -5.20 -4.60 -24.40
N GLN A 6 -4.68 -3.53 -23.78
CA GLN A 6 -3.49 -3.59 -22.92
C GLN A 6 -3.80 -4.34 -21.62
N ASP A 7 -4.98 -4.14 -21.05
CA ASP A 7 -5.41 -4.84 -19.84
C ASP A 7 -5.69 -6.32 -20.12
N GLU A 8 -6.38 -6.66 -21.21
CA GLU A 8 -6.57 -8.07 -21.62
C GLU A 8 -5.24 -8.80 -21.84
N GLN A 9 -4.28 -8.15 -22.51
CA GLN A 9 -2.96 -8.72 -22.72
C GLN A 9 -2.23 -8.91 -21.38
N PHE A 10 -2.30 -7.92 -20.49
CA PHE A 10 -1.71 -8.01 -19.15
C PHE A 10 -2.29 -9.18 -18.34
N TYR A 11 -3.61 -9.36 -18.31
CA TYR A 11 -4.25 -10.45 -17.58
C TYR A 11 -3.83 -11.82 -18.13
N ARG A 12 -3.78 -11.96 -19.46
CA ARG A 12 -3.33 -13.19 -20.13
C ARG A 12 -1.88 -13.53 -19.81
N ASP A 13 -0.97 -12.55 -19.91
CA ASP A 13 0.47 -12.76 -19.73
C ASP A 13 0.85 -13.05 -18.27
N THR A 14 -0.01 -12.62 -17.33
CA THR A 14 0.24 -12.74 -15.89
C THR A 14 -0.55 -13.87 -15.23
N GLU A 15 -1.40 -14.58 -15.95
CA GLU A 15 -2.25 -15.68 -15.44
C GLU A 15 -1.44 -16.75 -14.71
N GLY A 16 -0.39 -17.28 -15.36
CA GLY A 16 0.46 -18.31 -14.78
C GLY A 16 1.29 -17.85 -13.58
N VAL A 17 1.50 -16.53 -13.44
CA VAL A 17 2.18 -15.94 -12.27
C VAL A 17 1.19 -15.71 -11.13
N ALA A 18 -0.02 -15.23 -11.43
CA ALA A 18 -1.04 -14.94 -10.43
C ALA A 18 -1.70 -16.21 -9.86
N PHE A 19 -1.85 -17.26 -10.67
CA PHE A 19 -2.51 -18.51 -10.28
C PHE A 19 -1.65 -19.74 -10.56
N PRO A 20 -0.44 -19.83 -9.96
CA PRO A 20 0.40 -21.01 -10.12
C PRO A 20 -0.16 -22.15 -9.27
N LYS A 21 -0.08 -23.37 -9.82
CA LYS A 21 -0.33 -24.60 -9.06
C LYS A 21 0.91 -25.01 -8.28
N LEU A 22 0.71 -25.44 -7.03
CA LEU A 22 1.78 -26.04 -6.24
C LEU A 22 2.15 -27.41 -6.81
N ASN A 23 3.45 -27.67 -6.96
CA ASN A 23 3.95 -28.99 -7.29
C ASN A 23 4.02 -29.89 -6.05
N ASP A 24 4.21 -31.20 -6.24
CA ASP A 24 4.21 -32.18 -5.15
C ASP A 24 5.29 -31.89 -4.10
N HIS A 25 6.46 -31.40 -4.54
CA HIS A 25 7.54 -31.03 -3.64
C HIS A 25 7.15 -29.84 -2.76
N GLN A 26 6.60 -28.77 -3.34
CA GLN A 26 6.13 -27.61 -2.59
C GLN A 26 5.01 -27.99 -1.60
N LEU A 27 4.07 -28.83 -2.02
CA LEU A 27 2.99 -29.29 -1.16
C LEU A 27 3.55 -30.11 0.02
N SER A 28 4.49 -31.03 -0.22
CA SER A 28 5.12 -31.83 0.84
C SER A 28 5.87 -31.01 1.89
N LEU A 29 6.39 -29.83 1.51
CA LEU A 29 7.05 -28.90 2.43
C LEU A 29 6.05 -28.12 3.29
N LEU A 30 4.82 -27.94 2.78
CA LEU A 30 3.77 -27.13 3.41
C LEU A 30 2.82 -27.98 4.28
N GLU A 31 2.61 -29.26 3.94
CA GLU A 31 1.75 -30.18 4.69
C GLU A 31 2.06 -30.26 6.20
N PRO A 32 3.33 -30.34 6.64
CA PRO A 32 3.64 -30.41 8.07
C PRO A 32 3.31 -29.14 8.85
N LEU A 33 3.07 -28.01 8.17
CA LEU A 33 2.83 -26.71 8.78
C LEU A 33 1.34 -26.38 8.93
N GLY A 34 0.45 -27.26 8.46
CA GLY A 34 -0.98 -27.02 8.40
C GLY A 34 -1.83 -28.19 8.81
N GLU A 35 -3.13 -27.94 8.86
CA GLU A 35 -4.14 -28.93 9.19
C GLU A 35 -5.06 -29.17 7.99
N ARG A 36 -5.34 -30.44 7.70
CA ARG A 36 -6.36 -30.80 6.72
C ARG A 36 -7.74 -30.57 7.32
N ARG A 37 -8.63 -29.92 6.55
CA ARG A 37 -10.01 -29.64 6.94
C ARG A 37 -10.94 -30.01 5.81
N LEU A 38 -12.06 -30.63 6.16
CA LEU A 38 -13.20 -30.79 5.27
C LEU A 38 -14.14 -29.61 5.52
N VAL A 39 -14.54 -28.96 4.43
CA VAL A 39 -15.45 -27.81 4.43
C VAL A 39 -16.57 -28.07 3.43
N GLU A 40 -17.76 -27.55 3.73
CA GLU A 40 -18.97 -27.81 2.94
C GLU A 40 -19.33 -26.60 2.08
N ARG A 41 -20.19 -26.82 1.08
CA ARG A 41 -20.71 -25.74 0.24
C ARG A 41 -21.24 -24.58 1.09
N GLY A 42 -20.80 -23.37 0.76
CA GLY A 42 -21.21 -22.13 1.43
C GLY A 42 -20.36 -21.75 2.62
N ASP A 43 -19.48 -22.63 3.12
CA ASP A 43 -18.51 -22.27 4.15
C ASP A 43 -17.58 -21.17 3.65
N LEU A 44 -17.39 -20.15 4.49
CA LEU A 44 -16.47 -19.05 4.21
C LEU A 44 -15.08 -19.42 4.73
N VAL A 45 -14.11 -19.45 3.82
CA VAL A 45 -12.70 -19.67 4.13
C VAL A 45 -12.11 -18.43 4.80
N TYR A 46 -12.47 -17.26 4.30
CA TYR A 46 -12.26 -15.98 4.97
C TYR A 46 -13.29 -14.95 4.50
N LYS A 47 -13.45 -13.89 5.30
CA LYS A 47 -14.34 -12.76 5.01
C LYS A 47 -13.55 -11.50 4.70
N ALA A 48 -14.10 -10.66 3.84
CA ALA A 48 -13.61 -9.31 3.66
C ALA A 48 -13.57 -8.56 5.01
N GLY A 49 -12.48 -7.83 5.27
CA GLY A 49 -12.20 -7.19 6.56
C GLY A 49 -11.47 -8.07 7.59
N GLN A 50 -11.38 -9.39 7.38
CA GLN A 50 -10.66 -10.29 8.28
C GLN A 50 -9.15 -10.03 8.23
N ARG A 51 -8.47 -10.04 9.39
CA ARG A 51 -7.02 -9.85 9.52
C ARG A 51 -6.31 -11.17 9.81
N ASP A 52 -4.98 -11.12 9.71
CA ASP A 52 -4.08 -12.24 10.03
C ASP A 52 -4.48 -13.56 9.36
N LEU A 53 -4.75 -13.46 8.05
CA LEU A 53 -5.12 -14.60 7.22
C LEU A 53 -3.99 -15.62 7.12
N GLY A 54 -4.33 -16.89 7.36
CA GLY A 54 -3.50 -18.05 7.04
C GLY A 54 -3.54 -18.40 5.55
N LEU A 55 -2.64 -19.29 5.13
CA LEU A 55 -2.61 -19.81 3.75
C LEU A 55 -3.56 -21.00 3.65
N THR A 56 -4.50 -20.92 2.71
CA THR A 56 -5.39 -22.04 2.37
C THR A 56 -4.97 -22.63 1.04
N ILE A 57 -4.68 -23.92 1.02
CA ILE A 57 -4.37 -24.69 -0.19
C ILE A 57 -5.51 -25.66 -0.44
N LEU A 58 -6.02 -25.71 -1.67
CA LEU A 58 -7.12 -26.57 -2.03
C LEU A 58 -6.61 -27.94 -2.49
N LEU A 59 -6.94 -28.99 -1.73
CA LEU A 59 -6.54 -30.38 -2.01
C LEU A 59 -7.60 -31.14 -2.82
N ARG A 60 -8.87 -30.73 -2.73
CA ARG A 60 -9.98 -31.23 -3.56
C ARG A 60 -11.16 -30.24 -3.49
N GLY A 61 -11.89 -30.08 -4.58
CA GLY A 61 -13.11 -29.26 -4.64
C GLY A 61 -12.89 -27.95 -5.38
N GLU A 62 -13.74 -26.96 -5.08
CA GLU A 62 -13.77 -25.65 -5.73
C GLU A 62 -14.09 -24.56 -4.71
N ILE A 63 -13.35 -23.44 -4.77
CA ILE A 63 -13.56 -22.26 -3.93
C ILE A 63 -13.56 -21.01 -4.81
N GLU A 64 -14.54 -20.14 -4.63
CA GLU A 64 -14.60 -18.84 -5.30
C GLU A 64 -14.19 -17.71 -4.35
N ALA A 65 -13.31 -16.84 -4.82
CA ALA A 65 -13.03 -15.55 -4.21
C ALA A 65 -13.92 -14.49 -4.87
N PHE A 66 -14.60 -13.67 -4.05
CA PHE A 66 -15.57 -12.69 -4.53
C PHE A 66 -15.53 -11.38 -3.73
N GLU A 67 -15.82 -10.28 -4.43
CA GLU A 67 -16.13 -8.98 -3.83
C GLU A 67 -17.65 -8.84 -3.69
N GLN A 68 -18.11 -8.54 -2.47
CA GLN A 68 -19.49 -8.09 -2.26
C GLN A 68 -19.54 -6.57 -2.45
N ARG A 69 -20.29 -6.12 -3.46
CA ARG A 69 -20.54 -4.70 -3.70
C ARG A 69 -22.03 -4.44 -3.62
N ASP A 70 -22.45 -3.88 -2.49
CA ASP A 70 -23.85 -3.55 -2.25
C ASP A 70 -24.73 -4.80 -2.42
N ASP A 71 -25.56 -4.90 -3.46
CA ASP A 71 -26.42 -6.07 -3.73
C ASP A 71 -25.87 -7.00 -4.83
N SER A 72 -24.69 -6.73 -5.38
CA SER A 72 -24.05 -7.57 -6.39
C SER A 72 -22.79 -8.25 -5.87
N GLU A 73 -22.52 -9.45 -6.38
CA GLU A 73 -21.27 -10.17 -6.17
C GLU A 73 -20.45 -10.16 -7.46
N GLN A 74 -19.18 -9.80 -7.35
CA GLN A 74 -18.22 -9.95 -8.44
C GLN A 74 -17.27 -11.10 -8.11
N ILE A 75 -17.23 -12.13 -8.96
CA ILE A 75 -16.26 -13.22 -8.82
C ILE A 75 -14.89 -12.74 -9.29
N LEU A 76 -13.89 -12.84 -8.42
CA LEU A 76 -12.52 -12.38 -8.69
C LEU A 76 -11.64 -13.53 -9.20
N ALA A 77 -11.85 -14.74 -8.69
CA ALA A 77 -11.13 -15.94 -9.10
C ALA A 77 -11.83 -17.21 -8.61
N THR A 78 -11.65 -18.31 -9.34
CA THR A 78 -12.09 -19.65 -8.96
C THR A 78 -10.88 -20.54 -8.77
N ALA A 79 -10.68 -21.05 -7.56
CA ALA A 79 -9.60 -21.94 -7.18
C ALA A 79 -10.03 -23.40 -7.27
N HIS A 80 -9.13 -24.24 -7.76
CA HIS A 80 -9.27 -25.68 -7.91
C HIS A 80 -8.10 -26.41 -7.20
N GLU A 81 -8.06 -27.74 -7.36
CA GLU A 81 -6.99 -28.57 -6.81
C GLU A 81 -5.57 -28.01 -7.10
N ARG A 82 -4.73 -27.99 -6.06
CA ARG A 82 -3.36 -27.46 -6.01
C ARG A 82 -3.23 -25.94 -6.06
N ASP A 83 -4.34 -25.21 -6.14
CA ASP A 83 -4.33 -23.77 -6.02
C ASP A 83 -4.25 -23.37 -4.55
N PHE A 84 -3.76 -22.16 -4.29
CA PHE A 84 -3.80 -21.55 -2.97
C PHE A 84 -4.47 -20.19 -3.01
N ILE A 85 -5.17 -19.87 -1.93
CA ILE A 85 -6.02 -18.70 -1.83
C ILE A 85 -5.29 -17.63 -1.03
N GLY A 86 -5.40 -16.39 -1.50
CA GLY A 86 -4.99 -15.22 -0.76
C GLY A 86 -4.36 -14.13 -1.59
N ASP A 87 -3.92 -13.09 -0.89
CA ASP A 87 -3.43 -11.84 -1.46
C ASP A 87 -2.34 -11.22 -0.54
N VAL A 88 -1.69 -10.15 -1.00
CA VAL A 88 -0.63 -9.42 -0.27
C VAL A 88 -1.02 -9.06 1.17
N ALA A 89 -2.31 -8.89 1.46
CA ALA A 89 -2.78 -8.64 2.81
C ALA A 89 -2.31 -9.69 3.85
N MET A 90 -2.11 -10.94 3.41
CA MET A 90 -1.57 -12.02 4.25
C MET A 90 -0.12 -11.75 4.72
N LEU A 91 0.71 -11.17 3.85
CA LEU A 91 2.09 -10.83 4.17
C LEU A 91 2.13 -9.66 5.16
N GLN A 92 1.30 -8.64 4.89
CA GLN A 92 1.28 -7.40 5.66
C GLN A 92 0.52 -7.55 7.00
N GLY A 93 -0.37 -8.54 7.10
CA GLY A 93 -1.38 -8.68 8.16
C GLY A 93 -2.44 -7.57 8.13
N THR A 94 -2.66 -6.98 6.95
CA THR A 94 -3.74 -6.02 6.69
C THR A 94 -5.06 -6.77 6.48
N SER A 95 -6.15 -6.03 6.35
CA SER A 95 -7.48 -6.61 6.20
C SER A 95 -7.67 -7.24 4.81
N ALA A 96 -8.34 -8.38 4.76
CA ALA A 96 -8.78 -9.02 3.51
C ALA A 96 -9.67 -8.06 2.70
N LEU A 97 -9.45 -7.96 1.40
CA LEU A 97 -10.27 -7.08 0.54
C LEU A 97 -11.51 -7.76 -0.02
N ALA A 98 -11.52 -9.09 -0.02
CA ALA A 98 -12.56 -9.93 -0.61
C ALA A 98 -12.89 -11.07 0.35
N SER A 99 -13.94 -11.83 0.04
CA SER A 99 -14.29 -13.06 0.75
C SER A 99 -13.98 -14.27 -0.13
N ALA A 100 -13.88 -15.45 0.48
CA ALA A 100 -13.77 -16.70 -0.27
C ALA A 100 -14.72 -17.76 0.29
N ARG A 101 -15.47 -18.45 -0.58
CA ARG A 101 -16.46 -19.48 -0.21
C ARG A 101 -16.30 -20.76 -1.00
N VAL A 102 -16.63 -21.89 -0.37
CA VAL A 102 -16.68 -23.20 -1.03
C VAL A 102 -17.91 -23.27 -1.94
N THR A 103 -17.72 -23.67 -3.19
CA THR A 103 -18.80 -23.79 -4.19
C THR A 103 -19.09 -25.24 -4.58
N SER A 104 -18.11 -26.14 -4.47
CA SER A 104 -18.33 -27.58 -4.58
C SER A 104 -19.16 -28.11 -3.40
N PRO A 105 -19.82 -29.29 -3.51
CA PRO A 105 -20.58 -29.88 -2.40
C PRO A 105 -19.74 -30.07 -1.13
N ASP A 106 -18.52 -30.54 -1.29
CA ASP A 106 -17.47 -30.63 -0.28
C ASP A 106 -16.13 -30.15 -0.85
N ALA A 107 -15.22 -29.71 0.00
CA ALA A 107 -13.83 -29.45 -0.36
C ALA A 107 -12.89 -29.91 0.77
N GLU A 108 -11.71 -30.41 0.39
CA GLU A 108 -10.62 -30.71 1.30
C GLU A 108 -9.56 -29.61 1.15
N ILE A 109 -9.24 -28.93 2.25
CA ILE A 109 -8.25 -27.87 2.27
C ILE A 109 -7.12 -28.21 3.25
N LEU A 110 -5.93 -27.71 2.96
CA LEU A 110 -4.84 -27.59 3.92
C LEU A 110 -4.77 -26.13 4.40
N TYR A 111 -5.06 -25.90 5.68
CA TYR A 111 -5.00 -24.57 6.29
C TYR A 111 -3.71 -24.43 7.10
N ILE A 112 -2.88 -23.44 6.75
CA ILE A 112 -1.64 -23.09 7.43
C ILE A 112 -1.85 -21.75 8.15
N PRO A 113 -1.75 -21.69 9.48
CA PRO A 113 -1.91 -20.45 10.24
C PRO A 113 -0.96 -19.35 9.78
N ALA A 114 -1.35 -18.08 9.95
CA ALA A 114 -0.57 -16.94 9.45
C ALA A 114 0.88 -16.88 9.97
N VAL A 115 1.11 -17.32 11.22
CA VAL A 115 2.45 -17.38 11.83
C VAL A 115 3.33 -18.41 11.11
N GLU A 116 2.83 -19.64 10.93
CA GLU A 116 3.56 -20.71 10.22
C GLU A 116 3.77 -20.37 8.75
N MET A 117 2.80 -19.72 8.11
CA MET A 117 2.94 -19.24 6.73
C MET A 117 4.08 -18.22 6.61
N ARG A 118 4.13 -17.20 7.48
CA ARG A 118 5.22 -16.21 7.45
C ARG A 118 6.58 -16.87 7.67
N ARG A 119 6.65 -17.84 8.59
CA ARG A 119 7.86 -18.65 8.83
C ARG A 119 8.27 -19.44 7.59
N ALA A 120 7.33 -20.13 6.94
CA ALA A 120 7.58 -20.89 5.71
C ALA A 120 8.11 -19.99 4.59
N LEU A 121 7.53 -18.79 4.42
CA LEU A 121 7.99 -17.84 3.41
C LEU A 121 9.37 -17.27 3.71
N ALA A 122 9.79 -17.20 4.97
CA ALA A 122 11.14 -16.79 5.35
C ALA A 122 12.18 -17.92 5.14
N GLU A 123 11.83 -19.15 5.52
CA GLU A 123 12.77 -20.29 5.63
C GLU A 123 12.81 -21.19 4.38
N ILE A 124 11.79 -21.17 3.50
CA ILE A 124 11.66 -22.10 2.37
C ILE A 124 11.66 -21.37 1.02
N PRO A 125 12.82 -21.20 0.35
CA PRO A 125 12.93 -20.39 -0.88
C PRO A 125 12.02 -20.85 -2.02
N GLY A 126 11.92 -22.18 -2.24
CA GLY A 126 11.14 -22.76 -3.33
C GLY A 126 9.62 -22.55 -3.20
N VAL A 127 9.14 -22.34 -1.97
CA VAL A 127 7.73 -21.99 -1.68
C VAL A 127 7.56 -20.48 -1.72
N SER A 128 8.50 -19.75 -1.10
CA SER A 128 8.45 -18.29 -1.00
C SER A 128 8.31 -17.62 -2.35
N LYS A 129 9.13 -17.99 -3.35
CA LYS A 129 9.08 -17.32 -4.65
C LYS A 129 7.72 -17.46 -5.32
N THR A 130 7.21 -18.69 -5.43
CA THR A 130 5.92 -18.97 -6.09
C THR A 130 4.77 -18.26 -5.40
N ILE A 131 4.68 -18.32 -4.07
CA ILE A 131 3.58 -17.70 -3.34
C ILE A 131 3.69 -16.18 -3.40
N VAL A 132 4.84 -15.60 -3.05
CA VAL A 132 5.01 -14.13 -3.01
C VAL A 132 4.78 -13.51 -4.39
N ASP A 133 5.37 -14.07 -5.45
CA ASP A 133 5.17 -13.58 -6.83
C ASP A 133 3.67 -13.59 -7.20
N ALA A 134 2.95 -14.65 -6.83
CA ALA A 134 1.51 -14.75 -7.08
C ALA A 134 0.70 -13.73 -6.29
N LEU A 135 0.96 -13.56 -4.99
CA LEU A 135 0.27 -12.56 -4.16
C LEU A 135 0.48 -11.15 -4.72
N ILE A 136 1.73 -10.80 -5.06
CA ILE A 136 2.10 -9.54 -5.71
C ILE A 136 1.31 -9.34 -7.01
N MET A 137 1.27 -10.37 -7.86
CA MET A 137 0.59 -10.28 -9.15
C MET A 137 -0.93 -10.16 -9.00
N ARG A 138 -1.54 -10.87 -8.05
CA ARG A 138 -2.96 -10.73 -7.71
C ARG A 138 -3.30 -9.31 -7.28
N ARG A 139 -2.48 -8.69 -6.42
CA ARG A 139 -2.67 -7.27 -6.03
C ARG A 139 -2.55 -6.34 -7.23
N ARG A 140 -1.61 -6.57 -8.15
CA ARG A 140 -1.47 -5.77 -9.39
C ARG A 140 -2.68 -5.91 -10.31
N ARG A 141 -3.23 -7.12 -10.44
CA ARG A 141 -4.48 -7.40 -11.19
C ARG A 141 -5.67 -6.67 -10.57
N ILE A 142 -5.88 -6.80 -9.26
CA ILE A 142 -6.95 -6.10 -8.53
C ILE A 142 -6.86 -4.58 -8.71
N ARG A 143 -5.65 -4.00 -8.66
CA ARG A 143 -5.47 -2.56 -8.88
C ARG A 143 -5.79 -2.08 -10.30
N ARG A 144 -5.71 -2.97 -11.30
CA ARG A 144 -6.08 -2.68 -12.69
C ARG A 144 -7.55 -2.98 -12.98
N ASP A 145 -8.21 -3.76 -12.13
CA ASP A 145 -9.61 -4.12 -12.30
C ASP A 145 -10.50 -2.87 -12.09
N ARG A 146 -11.20 -2.49 -13.17
CA ARG A 146 -12.08 -1.32 -13.19
C ARG A 146 -13.41 -1.58 -12.47
N GLU A 147 -13.80 -2.82 -12.29
CA GLU A 147 -15.04 -3.20 -11.60
C GLU A 147 -14.82 -3.34 -10.09
N PHE A 148 -13.61 -3.79 -9.70
CA PHE A 148 -13.21 -3.91 -8.31
C PHE A 148 -13.28 -2.57 -7.57
N ALA A 149 -14.06 -2.53 -6.48
CA ALA A 149 -14.31 -1.33 -5.72
C ALA A 149 -13.40 -1.18 -4.49
N GLY A 150 -13.10 -2.27 -3.79
CA GLY A 150 -12.40 -2.28 -2.52
C GLY A 150 -13.07 -1.37 -1.49
N MET A 151 -12.26 -0.53 -0.83
CA MET A 151 -12.79 0.55 -0.01
C MET A 151 -13.38 1.67 -0.88
N ARG A 152 -14.44 2.33 -0.43
CA ARG A 152 -15.01 3.48 -1.14
C ARG A 152 -14.99 4.70 -0.24
N VAL A 153 -14.43 5.80 -0.73
CA VAL A 153 -14.47 7.11 -0.08
C VAL A 153 -15.54 7.92 -0.81
N LEU A 154 -16.67 8.15 -0.14
CA LEU A 154 -17.73 9.02 -0.64
C LEU A 154 -17.47 10.45 -0.16
N ALA A 155 -17.21 11.37 -1.09
CA ALA A 155 -16.91 12.76 -0.77
C ALA A 155 -17.41 13.71 -1.86
N SER A 156 -17.64 14.97 -1.51
CA SER A 156 -17.88 16.02 -2.51
C SER A 156 -16.59 16.35 -3.24
N ARG A 157 -16.72 16.74 -4.51
CA ARG A 157 -15.59 17.05 -5.41
C ARG A 157 -14.54 18.01 -4.80
N ASP A 158 -14.97 19.02 -4.06
CA ASP A 158 -14.08 20.06 -3.50
C ASP A 158 -13.76 19.85 -2.00
N ALA A 159 -14.09 18.67 -1.45
CA ALA A 159 -13.92 18.40 -0.02
C ALA A 159 -12.49 17.92 0.29
N ARG A 160 -11.68 18.80 0.90
CA ARG A 160 -10.30 18.52 1.32
C ARG A 160 -10.17 17.22 2.13
N ASP A 161 -11.07 16.98 3.06
CA ASP A 161 -11.01 15.80 3.94
C ASP A 161 -11.20 14.50 3.16
N GLY A 162 -12.07 14.48 2.15
CA GLY A 162 -12.26 13.33 1.27
C GLY A 162 -11.00 12.99 0.48
N HIS A 163 -10.40 14.02 -0.14
CA HIS A 163 -9.12 13.87 -0.85
C HIS A 163 -7.97 13.45 0.07
N GLN A 164 -8.00 13.84 1.35
CA GLN A 164 -7.01 13.38 2.32
C GLN A 164 -7.11 11.87 2.60
N LEU A 165 -8.33 11.32 2.66
CA LEU A 165 -8.55 9.88 2.83
C LEU A 165 -8.13 9.10 1.59
N ASP A 166 -8.47 9.62 0.40
CA ASP A 166 -8.07 9.06 -0.90
C ASP A 166 -6.54 8.99 -1.04
N ASP A 167 -5.85 10.13 -0.83
CA ASP A 167 -4.39 10.21 -0.83
C ASP A 167 -3.76 9.25 0.19
N PHE A 168 -4.32 9.15 1.40
CA PHE A 168 -3.81 8.24 2.42
C PHE A 168 -3.91 6.77 2.01
N LEU A 169 -5.05 6.35 1.44
CA LEU A 169 -5.25 4.99 0.96
C LEU A 169 -4.37 4.68 -0.26
N ASP A 170 -4.21 5.62 -1.20
CA ASP A 170 -3.34 5.44 -2.36
C ASP A 170 -1.86 5.30 -1.96
N LYS A 171 -1.37 6.19 -1.10
CA LYS A 171 0.03 6.12 -0.62
C LYS A 171 0.31 4.84 0.17
N ASN A 172 -0.69 4.31 0.88
CA ASN A 172 -0.59 3.01 1.56
C ASN A 172 -0.92 1.79 0.67
N ARG A 173 -1.18 2.01 -0.63
CA ARG A 173 -1.46 0.96 -1.63
C ARG A 173 -2.67 0.09 -1.27
N ILE A 174 -3.66 0.67 -0.61
CA ILE A 174 -4.93 0.01 -0.34
C ILE A 174 -5.83 0.21 -1.56
N PRO A 175 -6.31 -0.85 -2.23
CA PRO A 175 -7.27 -0.72 -3.33
C PRO A 175 -8.57 -0.05 -2.86
N HIS A 176 -8.91 1.07 -3.49
CA HIS A 176 -10.08 1.88 -3.13
C HIS A 176 -10.59 2.71 -4.32
N ARG A 177 -11.74 3.35 -4.13
CA ARG A 177 -12.36 4.29 -5.07
C ARG A 177 -12.82 5.56 -4.36
N LEU A 178 -12.46 6.72 -4.91
CA LEU A 178 -13.16 7.97 -4.64
C LEU A 178 -14.46 7.99 -5.44
N VAL A 179 -15.59 8.15 -4.75
CA VAL A 179 -16.92 8.31 -5.33
C VAL A 179 -17.38 9.73 -5.03
N GLU A 180 -17.55 10.53 -6.08
CA GLU A 180 -18.12 11.86 -5.96
C GLU A 180 -19.59 11.76 -5.57
N VAL A 181 -20.02 12.48 -4.53
CA VAL A 181 -21.42 12.50 -4.07
C VAL A 181 -22.36 12.96 -5.17
N GLU A 182 -21.89 13.84 -6.04
CA GLU A 182 -22.65 14.43 -7.14
C GLU A 182 -22.88 13.44 -8.30
N SER A 183 -22.13 12.33 -8.35
CA SER A 183 -22.29 11.29 -9.37
C SER A 183 -23.55 10.45 -9.16
N GLU A 184 -24.04 9.75 -10.20
CA GLU A 184 -25.18 8.84 -10.10
C GLU A 184 -24.96 7.76 -9.01
N GLN A 185 -23.75 7.20 -8.97
CA GLN A 185 -23.35 6.25 -7.93
C GLN A 185 -23.34 6.89 -6.54
N GLY A 186 -22.82 8.12 -6.41
CA GLY A 186 -22.78 8.86 -5.15
C GLY A 186 -24.17 9.16 -4.60
N GLN A 187 -25.09 9.58 -5.46
CA GLN A 187 -26.50 9.83 -5.11
C GLN A 187 -27.18 8.53 -4.65
N ALA A 188 -27.00 7.43 -5.39
CA ALA A 188 -27.55 6.13 -5.00
C ALA A 188 -27.04 5.65 -3.63
N LEU A 189 -25.75 5.83 -3.34
CA LEU A 189 -25.17 5.50 -2.03
C LEU A 189 -25.69 6.42 -0.92
N THR A 190 -25.85 7.71 -1.22
CA THR A 190 -26.39 8.71 -0.29
C THR A 190 -27.82 8.37 0.11
N ASP A 191 -28.67 8.06 -0.87
CA ASP A 191 -30.07 7.67 -0.64
C ASP A 191 -30.16 6.35 0.12
N ARG A 192 -29.41 5.33 -0.33
CA ARG A 192 -29.38 3.98 0.27
C ARG A 192 -28.98 4.01 1.75
N PHE A 193 -28.02 4.87 2.11
CA PHE A 193 -27.48 4.93 3.47
C PHE A 193 -28.01 6.11 4.30
N HIS A 194 -28.99 6.85 3.77
CA HIS A 194 -29.59 8.02 4.39
C HIS A 194 -28.52 9.03 4.88
N LEU A 195 -27.57 9.34 4.00
CA LEU A 195 -26.48 10.25 4.28
C LEU A 195 -26.87 11.69 3.95
N THR A 196 -26.32 12.62 4.71
CA THR A 196 -26.45 14.07 4.49
C THR A 196 -25.08 14.68 4.27
N SER A 197 -25.04 15.94 3.83
CA SER A 197 -23.77 16.68 3.68
C SER A 197 -22.95 16.79 4.98
N ARG A 198 -23.60 16.65 6.14
CA ARG A 198 -22.93 16.64 7.45
C ARG A 198 -22.20 15.35 7.77
N ASP A 199 -22.52 14.26 7.07
CA ASP A 199 -21.90 12.95 7.30
C ASP A 199 -20.61 12.76 6.48
N LEU A 200 -20.35 13.65 5.51
CA LEU A 200 -19.24 13.55 4.56
C LEU A 200 -17.90 14.06 5.15
N PRO A 201 -16.76 13.46 4.77
CA PRO A 201 -16.64 12.29 3.89
C PRO A 201 -17.04 10.99 4.60
N VAL A 202 -17.46 9.97 3.83
CA VAL A 202 -17.84 8.65 4.36
C VAL A 202 -16.91 7.57 3.78
N LEU A 203 -16.32 6.75 4.65
CA LEU A 203 -15.62 5.53 4.24
C LEU A 203 -16.59 4.35 4.27
N ILE A 204 -16.67 3.59 3.18
CA ILE A 204 -17.39 2.32 3.08
C ILE A 204 -16.37 1.21 2.90
N THR A 205 -16.31 0.28 3.86
CA THR A 205 -15.39 -0.87 3.84
C THR A 205 -15.90 -1.99 2.93
N PRO A 206 -15.04 -2.91 2.47
CA PRO A 206 -15.47 -4.12 1.75
C PRO A 206 -16.46 -4.99 2.53
N GLY A 207 -16.37 -5.01 3.86
CA GLY A 207 -17.34 -5.68 4.74
C GLY A 207 -18.67 -4.93 4.90
N GLY A 208 -18.87 -3.83 4.19
CA GLY A 208 -20.10 -3.03 4.21
C GLY A 208 -20.20 -2.04 5.38
N ARG A 209 -19.27 -2.03 6.34
CA ARG A 209 -19.27 -1.03 7.42
C ARG A 209 -19.04 0.38 6.85
N ARG A 210 -19.74 1.37 7.41
CA ARG A 210 -19.65 2.79 7.02
C ARG A 210 -19.15 3.63 8.19
N LEU A 211 -18.18 4.49 7.95
CA LEU A 211 -17.67 5.45 8.93
C LEU A 211 -17.91 6.86 8.39
N ARG A 212 -18.57 7.70 9.19
CA ARG A 212 -18.89 9.09 8.84
C ARG A 212 -17.81 9.99 9.41
N GLN A 213 -17.29 10.90 8.60
CA GLN A 213 -16.19 11.79 8.95
C GLN A 213 -15.01 11.07 9.65
N PRO A 214 -14.51 9.93 9.11
CA PRO A 214 -13.50 9.15 9.81
C PRO A 214 -12.17 9.89 9.86
N SER A 215 -11.48 9.75 10.98
CA SER A 215 -10.06 10.10 11.09
C SER A 215 -9.19 9.14 10.27
N LEU A 216 -7.99 9.58 9.88
CA LEU A 216 -6.99 8.71 9.21
C LEU A 216 -6.69 7.45 10.02
N ARG A 217 -6.70 7.55 11.34
CA ARG A 217 -6.44 6.43 12.26
C ARG A 217 -7.58 5.40 12.23
N GLU A 218 -8.82 5.84 12.12
CA GLU A 218 -9.97 4.94 11.93
C GLU A 218 -9.91 4.26 10.56
N VAL A 219 -9.62 5.02 9.50
CA VAL A 219 -9.42 4.45 8.15
C VAL A 219 -8.31 3.38 8.16
N ALA A 220 -7.17 3.69 8.79
CA ALA A 220 -6.07 2.75 8.91
C ALA A 220 -6.41 1.49 9.71
N ARG A 221 -7.27 1.60 10.73
CA ARG A 221 -7.77 0.46 11.49
C ARG A 221 -8.63 -0.45 10.60
N GLU A 222 -9.56 0.12 9.83
CA GLU A 222 -10.39 -0.66 8.90
C GLU A 222 -9.55 -1.32 7.81
N ALA A 223 -8.55 -0.62 7.29
CA ALA A 223 -7.63 -1.13 6.27
C ALA A 223 -6.66 -2.18 6.82
N GLY A 224 -6.58 -2.33 8.15
CA GLY A 224 -5.64 -3.21 8.83
C GLY A 224 -4.19 -2.71 8.79
N LEU A 225 -3.96 -1.46 8.39
CA LEU A 225 -2.65 -0.78 8.41
C LEU A 225 -2.21 -0.45 9.84
N LEU A 226 -3.17 -0.10 10.69
CA LEU A 226 -2.93 0.14 12.10
C LEU A 226 -2.83 -1.21 12.81
N ARG A 227 -1.61 -1.73 12.91
CA ARG A 227 -1.31 -2.89 13.75
C ARG A 227 -1.29 -2.44 15.20
N SER A 228 -2.12 -3.05 16.05
CA SER A 228 -1.99 -2.82 17.48
C SER A 228 -0.63 -3.36 17.89
N LEU A 229 0.23 -2.49 18.42
CA LEU A 229 1.54 -2.89 18.90
C LEU A 229 1.48 -3.55 20.28
N ALA A 230 0.41 -3.28 21.02
CA ALA A 230 0.11 -3.81 22.35
C ALA A 230 -1.25 -4.54 22.35
N GLU A 231 -1.41 -5.54 23.21
CA GLU A 231 -2.72 -6.08 23.59
C GLU A 231 -3.49 -5.11 24.51
N GLU A 232 -4.81 -5.32 24.68
CA GLU A 232 -5.70 -4.38 25.40
C GLU A 232 -5.29 -4.08 26.86
N ASN A 233 -4.43 -4.91 27.46
CA ASN A 233 -3.94 -4.75 28.83
C ASN A 233 -2.42 -4.58 28.94
N GLU A 234 -1.70 -4.48 27.82
CA GLU A 234 -0.26 -4.27 27.83
C GLU A 234 0.06 -2.78 27.98
N SER A 235 0.82 -2.43 29.01
CA SER A 235 1.33 -1.08 29.23
C SER A 235 2.67 -0.83 28.53
N GLU A 236 3.37 -1.88 28.13
CA GLU A 236 4.71 -1.80 27.53
C GLU A 236 4.84 -2.79 26.37
N ILE A 237 5.54 -2.35 25.32
CA ILE A 237 5.85 -3.14 24.13
C ILE A 237 7.36 -3.25 24.04
N PHE A 238 7.89 -4.45 23.80
CA PHE A 238 9.34 -4.66 23.73
C PHE A 238 9.79 -4.94 22.30
N SER A 239 10.90 -4.34 21.88
CA SER A 239 11.55 -4.58 20.58
C SER A 239 13.07 -4.61 20.70
N ASP A 240 13.73 -5.38 19.82
CA ASP A 240 15.19 -5.32 19.70
C ASP A 240 15.60 -4.05 18.92
N LEU A 241 14.86 -3.74 17.85
CA LEU A 241 15.04 -2.54 17.05
C LEU A 241 13.70 -1.86 16.78
N THR A 242 13.60 -0.58 17.14
CA THR A 242 12.53 0.29 16.63
C THR A 242 13.08 1.26 15.58
N ILE A 243 12.42 1.33 14.44
CA ILE A 243 12.74 2.23 13.34
C ILE A 243 11.67 3.32 13.28
N VAL A 244 12.09 4.58 13.35
CA VAL A 244 11.18 5.74 13.25
C VAL A 244 11.29 6.33 11.85
N GLY A 245 10.27 6.10 11.03
CA GLY A 245 10.18 6.50 9.63
C GLY A 245 10.40 5.33 8.67
N ALA A 246 9.46 5.12 7.73
CA ALA A 246 9.50 4.06 6.73
C ALA A 246 9.87 4.57 5.33
N GLY A 247 10.79 5.54 5.25
CA GLY A 247 11.48 5.91 4.01
C GLY A 247 12.53 4.87 3.58
N PRO A 248 13.32 5.11 2.52
CA PRO A 248 14.31 4.14 2.04
C PRO A 248 15.30 3.65 3.10
N ALA A 249 15.77 4.56 3.97
CA ALA A 249 16.67 4.21 5.07
C ALA A 249 16.00 3.27 6.08
N GLY A 250 14.76 3.58 6.48
CA GLY A 250 14.01 2.76 7.43
C GLY A 250 13.58 1.42 6.84
N LEU A 251 13.14 1.40 5.58
CA LEU A 251 12.79 0.16 4.87
C LEU A 251 13.99 -0.76 4.70
N ALA A 252 15.15 -0.21 4.30
CA ALA A 252 16.37 -0.99 4.22
C ALA A 252 16.73 -1.59 5.59
N ALA A 253 16.75 -0.77 6.64
CA ALA A 253 17.02 -1.25 8.00
C ALA A 253 16.02 -2.32 8.46
N ALA A 254 14.73 -2.18 8.13
CA ALA A 254 13.70 -3.14 8.48
C ALA A 254 13.92 -4.50 7.81
N VAL A 255 14.32 -4.51 6.52
CA VAL A 255 14.67 -5.73 5.80
C VAL A 255 15.84 -6.44 6.48
N TYR A 256 16.95 -5.71 6.70
CA TYR A 256 18.17 -6.30 7.28
C TYR A 256 17.98 -6.74 8.74
N ALA A 257 17.27 -5.97 9.56
CA ALA A 257 17.04 -6.33 10.96
C ALA A 257 16.12 -7.56 11.08
N ALA A 258 15.02 -7.58 10.33
CA ALA A 258 14.09 -8.70 10.38
C ALA A 258 14.70 -9.98 9.78
N SER A 259 15.55 -9.88 8.75
CA SER A 259 16.22 -11.07 8.20
C SER A 259 17.19 -11.72 9.17
N GLU A 260 17.74 -10.95 10.11
CA GLU A 260 18.58 -11.46 11.21
C GLU A 260 17.75 -11.92 12.44
N GLY A 261 16.43 -11.97 12.32
CA GLY A 261 15.53 -12.45 13.37
C GLY A 261 15.28 -11.48 14.52
N LEU A 262 15.65 -10.20 14.38
CA LEU A 262 15.36 -9.18 15.39
C LEU A 262 13.87 -8.88 15.45
N ASN A 263 13.31 -8.75 16.67
CA ASN A 263 11.96 -8.23 16.85
C ASN A 263 11.93 -6.75 16.47
N THR A 264 11.58 -6.49 15.21
CA THR A 264 11.71 -5.19 14.55
C THR A 264 10.36 -4.50 14.45
N VAL A 265 10.24 -3.31 15.03
CA VAL A 265 9.04 -2.45 14.95
C VAL A 265 9.35 -1.24 14.09
N VAL A 266 8.49 -0.93 13.11
CA VAL A 266 8.61 0.25 12.25
C VAL A 266 7.42 1.17 12.49
N LEU A 267 7.72 2.39 12.92
CA LEU A 267 6.74 3.46 13.13
C LEU A 267 6.73 4.38 11.92
N GLU A 268 5.58 4.54 11.28
CA GLU A 268 5.42 5.43 10.12
C GLU A 268 4.19 6.32 10.32
N SER A 269 4.39 7.64 10.25
CA SER A 269 3.35 8.63 10.54
C SER A 269 2.27 8.74 9.47
N TYR A 270 2.55 8.35 8.22
CA TYR A 270 1.61 8.53 7.12
C TYR A 270 1.56 7.35 6.15
N ALA A 271 2.65 7.04 5.45
CA ALA A 271 2.70 5.94 4.48
C ALA A 271 4.15 5.51 4.21
N PRO A 272 4.44 4.20 4.13
CA PRO A 272 5.77 3.73 3.77
C PRO A 272 6.23 4.16 2.37
N GLY A 273 7.52 4.45 2.26
CA GLY A 273 8.21 4.85 1.04
C GLY A 273 8.90 6.20 1.12
N GLY A 274 8.47 7.06 2.05
CA GLY A 274 9.03 8.41 2.23
C GLY A 274 9.11 9.17 0.90
N GLN A 275 10.15 9.99 0.74
CA GLN A 275 10.30 10.82 -0.47
C GLN A 275 10.62 10.02 -1.74
N ALA A 276 11.16 8.81 -1.62
CA ALA A 276 11.43 7.98 -2.79
C ALA A 276 10.14 7.39 -3.36
N GLY A 277 9.17 7.05 -2.49
CA GLY A 277 7.90 6.43 -2.90
C GLY A 277 7.08 7.28 -3.88
N SER A 278 7.26 8.60 -3.87
CA SER A 278 6.61 9.55 -4.78
C SER A 278 7.38 9.82 -6.08
N SER A 279 8.60 9.27 -6.24
CA SER A 279 9.38 9.45 -7.47
C SER A 279 8.82 8.57 -8.59
N SER A 280 8.57 9.20 -9.75
CA SER A 280 8.07 8.52 -10.95
C SER A 280 9.07 7.49 -11.50
N LEU A 281 10.36 7.83 -11.50
CA LEU A 281 11.44 6.96 -11.96
C LEU A 281 12.78 7.31 -11.29
N ILE A 282 13.43 6.33 -10.67
CA ILE A 282 14.76 6.44 -10.08
C ILE A 282 15.75 5.69 -10.96
N GLU A 283 16.56 6.42 -11.72
CA GLU A 283 17.56 5.87 -12.67
C GLU A 283 18.96 5.69 -12.05
N ASN A 284 19.15 6.17 -10.82
CA ASN A 284 20.43 6.14 -10.10
C ASN A 284 20.43 5.20 -8.88
N PHE A 285 19.54 4.19 -8.87
CA PHE A 285 19.54 3.12 -7.88
C PHE A 285 20.19 1.87 -8.49
N PHE A 286 21.27 1.38 -7.89
CA PHE A 286 22.01 0.24 -8.41
C PHE A 286 21.14 -1.03 -8.47
N GLY A 287 21.46 -1.94 -9.39
CA GLY A 287 20.68 -3.15 -9.64
C GLY A 287 19.49 -2.97 -10.61
N PHE A 288 19.12 -1.72 -10.94
CA PHE A 288 18.08 -1.40 -11.91
C PHE A 288 18.68 -0.62 -13.10
N PRO A 289 19.22 -1.30 -14.12
CA PRO A 289 19.98 -0.65 -15.20
C PRO A 289 19.15 0.35 -16.03
N THR A 290 17.83 0.19 -16.06
CA THR A 290 16.87 1.08 -16.73
C THR A 290 16.07 1.94 -15.75
N GLY A 291 16.49 1.97 -14.48
CA GLY A 291 15.75 2.58 -13.39
C GLY A 291 14.55 1.77 -12.89
N VAL A 292 13.94 2.25 -11.81
CA VAL A 292 12.78 1.65 -11.15
C VAL A 292 11.84 2.74 -10.65
N GLY A 293 10.52 2.52 -10.71
CA GLY A 293 9.55 3.43 -10.11
C GLY A 293 9.75 3.50 -8.61
N GLY A 294 9.80 4.70 -8.03
CA GLY A 294 10.11 4.87 -6.62
C GLY A 294 9.10 4.20 -5.70
N GLY A 295 7.81 4.32 -6.04
CA GLY A 295 6.73 3.64 -5.34
C GLY A 295 6.76 2.10 -5.44
N GLU A 296 7.29 1.54 -6.54
CA GLU A 296 7.47 0.09 -6.70
C GLU A 296 8.65 -0.39 -5.86
N LEU A 297 9.78 0.34 -5.93
CA LEU A 297 10.99 0.04 -5.15
C LEU A 297 10.68 -0.03 -3.65
N THR A 298 9.98 0.97 -3.11
CA THR A 298 9.68 1.03 -1.68
C THR A 298 8.63 0.01 -1.26
N TRP A 299 7.65 -0.27 -2.11
CA TRP A 299 6.64 -1.29 -1.84
C TRP A 299 7.24 -2.70 -1.80
N LEU A 300 8.13 -3.04 -2.76
CA LEU A 300 8.85 -4.31 -2.75
C LEU A 300 9.72 -4.45 -1.50
N ALA A 301 10.42 -3.39 -1.09
CA ALA A 301 11.21 -3.39 0.14
C ALA A 301 10.33 -3.60 1.38
N GLN A 302 9.15 -2.97 1.43
CA GLN A 302 8.19 -3.16 2.50
C GLN A 302 7.70 -4.62 2.57
N LEU A 303 7.34 -5.23 1.44
CA LEU A 303 6.93 -6.64 1.41
C LEU A 303 8.04 -7.60 1.84
N GLN A 304 9.29 -7.32 1.49
CA GLN A 304 10.43 -8.10 1.95
C GLN A 304 10.56 -8.02 3.48
N ALA A 305 10.44 -6.83 4.06
CA ALA A 305 10.50 -6.65 5.51
C ALA A 305 9.36 -7.41 6.23
N TYR A 306 8.12 -7.33 5.71
CA TYR A 306 6.99 -8.09 6.25
C TYR A 306 7.20 -9.61 6.15
N ARG A 307 7.72 -10.10 5.03
CA ARG A 307 8.03 -11.53 4.86
C ARG A 307 9.01 -12.03 5.92
N PHE A 308 9.97 -11.20 6.32
CA PHE A 308 10.91 -11.50 7.41
C PHE A 308 10.34 -11.23 8.81
N GLY A 309 9.11 -10.73 8.94
CA GLY A 309 8.43 -10.56 10.22
C GLY A 309 8.53 -9.15 10.82
N ALA A 310 9.04 -8.15 10.09
CA ALA A 310 9.00 -6.76 10.55
C ALA A 310 7.55 -6.31 10.79
N LYS A 311 7.31 -5.65 11.93
CA LYS A 311 5.99 -5.15 12.34
C LYS A 311 5.89 -3.66 12.05
N PHE A 312 5.14 -3.29 11.03
CA PHE A 312 4.83 -1.89 10.72
C PHE A 312 3.55 -1.46 11.43
N SER A 313 3.52 -0.22 11.90
CA SER A 313 2.31 0.46 12.34
C SER A 313 2.16 1.80 11.62
N THR A 314 1.02 2.00 10.96
CA THR A 314 0.73 3.18 10.14
C THR A 314 -0.75 3.57 10.24
N PRO A 315 -1.09 4.84 10.55
CA PRO A 315 -0.20 5.92 10.97
C PRO A 315 0.21 5.75 12.44
N SER A 316 1.49 5.96 12.75
CA SER A 316 2.03 5.95 14.11
C SER A 316 3.23 6.88 14.20
N GLN A 317 2.97 8.13 14.60
CA GLN A 317 4.01 9.11 14.84
C GLN A 317 4.69 8.84 16.19
N ALA A 318 6.01 8.82 16.22
CA ALA A 318 6.78 8.88 17.47
C ALA A 318 6.72 10.31 18.01
N LEU A 319 6.26 10.47 19.25
CA LEU A 319 6.02 11.78 19.88
C LEU A 319 7.19 12.21 20.75
N SER A 320 7.76 11.27 21.50
CA SER A 320 8.86 11.52 22.41
C SER A 320 9.80 10.31 22.46
N LEU A 321 11.04 10.56 22.85
CA LEU A 321 12.06 9.54 23.06
C LEU A 321 12.80 9.85 24.35
N ASN A 322 12.81 8.89 25.27
CA ASN A 322 13.62 8.94 26.48
C ASN A 322 14.70 7.85 26.42
N TYR A 323 15.93 8.23 26.76
CA TYR A 323 17.09 7.33 26.76
C TYR A 323 17.51 6.99 28.19
N ASP A 324 17.61 5.71 28.48
CA ASP A 324 18.10 5.14 29.72
C ASP A 324 19.35 4.30 29.42
N ALA A 325 20.52 4.80 29.82
CA ALA A 325 21.80 4.17 29.51
C ALA A 325 22.00 2.84 30.24
N ASP A 326 21.36 2.66 31.40
CA ASP A 326 21.58 1.53 32.31
C ASP A 326 20.55 0.40 32.10
N GLY A 327 19.49 0.65 31.34
CA GLY A 327 18.46 -0.34 31.01
C GLY A 327 18.87 -1.33 29.90
N GLU A 328 18.27 -2.52 29.90
CA GLU A 328 18.36 -3.45 28.76
C GLU A 328 17.64 -2.87 27.54
N TYR A 329 16.43 -2.35 27.74
CA TYR A 329 15.67 -1.60 26.75
C TYR A 329 15.90 -0.11 26.95
N ARG A 330 16.98 0.38 26.34
CA ARG A 330 17.54 1.71 26.58
C ARG A 330 16.69 2.86 26.07
N VAL A 331 15.66 2.59 25.26
CA VAL A 331 14.86 3.65 24.66
C VAL A 331 13.39 3.42 24.92
N CYS A 332 12.72 4.44 25.45
CA CYS A 332 11.26 4.48 25.59
C CYS A 332 10.69 5.48 24.59
N LEU A 333 9.78 5.04 23.74
CA LEU A 333 9.05 5.89 22.81
C LEU A 333 7.57 5.96 23.17
N GLU A 334 7.03 7.17 23.19
CA GLU A 334 5.59 7.39 23.15
C GLU A 334 5.16 7.50 21.69
N THR A 335 4.05 6.86 21.35
CA THR A 335 3.54 6.85 19.97
C THR A 335 2.10 7.34 19.93
N GLU A 336 1.76 8.09 18.89
CA GLU A 336 0.45 8.70 18.77
C GLU A 336 -0.67 7.64 18.79
N GLY A 337 -1.65 7.86 19.68
CA GLY A 337 -2.83 7.02 19.85
C GLY A 337 -2.56 5.63 20.42
N CYS A 338 -1.36 5.36 20.95
CA CYS A 338 -1.04 4.15 21.72
C CYS A 338 -0.84 4.53 23.19
N SER A 339 -1.53 3.85 24.10
CA SER A 339 -1.35 4.04 25.54
C SER A 339 -0.12 3.32 26.08
N ALA A 340 0.38 2.31 25.37
CA ALA A 340 1.55 1.55 25.76
C ALA A 340 2.85 2.28 25.36
N ILE A 341 3.87 2.17 26.22
CA ILE A 341 5.21 2.69 25.94
C ILE A 341 5.98 1.65 25.15
N LEU A 342 6.55 2.04 24.01
CA LEU A 342 7.43 1.18 23.23
C LEU A 342 8.86 1.24 23.77
N ARG A 343 9.31 0.14 24.37
CA ARG A 343 10.66 -0.07 24.89
C ARG A 343 11.51 -0.80 23.86
N ALA A 344 12.58 -0.17 23.41
CA ALA A 344 13.49 -0.71 22.41
C ALA A 344 14.91 -0.84 22.95
N LYS A 345 15.62 -1.93 22.60
CA LYS A 345 17.06 -2.03 22.89
C LYS A 345 17.86 -1.00 22.07
N THR A 346 17.46 -0.82 20.80
CA THR A 346 18.04 0.16 19.87
C THR A 346 16.95 0.89 19.11
N VAL A 347 17.19 2.18 18.79
CA VAL A 347 16.34 2.97 17.90
C VAL A 347 17.13 3.51 16.72
N LEU A 348 16.59 3.34 15.52
CA LEU A 348 17.06 4.00 14.31
C LEU A 348 16.09 5.13 13.93
N ILE A 349 16.59 6.37 13.95
CA ILE A 349 15.84 7.53 13.48
C ILE A 349 16.07 7.68 11.97
N ALA A 350 15.04 7.38 11.19
CA ALA A 350 15.02 7.40 9.73
C ALA A 350 13.89 8.30 9.19
N THR A 351 13.61 9.40 9.89
CA THR A 351 12.45 10.29 9.68
C THR A 351 12.52 11.13 8.41
N GLY A 352 13.65 11.13 7.70
CA GLY A 352 13.81 11.90 6.47
C GLY A 352 13.78 13.41 6.71
N ALA A 353 13.12 14.14 5.81
CA ALA A 353 12.97 15.58 5.89
C ALA A 353 11.69 16.03 5.19
N ASP A 354 11.11 17.13 5.67
CA ASP A 354 10.01 17.82 5.02
C ASP A 354 10.52 18.85 4.00
N TYR A 355 9.91 18.85 2.82
CA TYR A 355 10.19 19.88 1.83
C TYR A 355 9.62 21.22 2.26
N ARG A 356 10.42 22.27 2.03
CA ARG A 356 9.98 23.65 2.25
C ARG A 356 8.77 23.92 1.35
N ARG A 357 7.64 24.26 1.99
CA ARG A 357 6.48 24.80 1.30
C ARG A 357 6.85 26.14 0.67
N LEU A 358 6.28 26.44 -0.51
CA LEU A 358 6.40 27.77 -1.10
C LEU A 358 5.75 28.78 -0.13
N ASN A 359 6.45 29.86 0.21
CA ASN A 359 5.83 30.90 1.03
C ASN A 359 5.01 31.81 0.11
N ALA A 360 3.74 31.47 -0.08
CA ALA A 360 2.80 32.19 -0.91
C ALA A 360 1.47 32.36 -0.17
N GLU A 361 0.88 33.55 -0.30
CA GLU A 361 -0.42 33.88 0.28
C GLU A 361 -1.51 32.96 -0.30
N GLY A 362 -2.42 32.47 0.56
CA GLY A 362 -3.53 31.61 0.15
C GLY A 362 -3.16 30.16 -0.24
N ARG A 363 -1.88 29.78 -0.28
CA ARG A 363 -1.40 28.45 -0.71
C ARG A 363 -2.14 27.28 -0.05
N GLU A 364 -2.40 27.36 1.25
CA GLU A 364 -3.06 26.29 2.02
C GLU A 364 -4.44 25.94 1.50
N GLN A 365 -5.14 26.89 0.88
CA GLN A 365 -6.46 26.68 0.28
C GLN A 365 -6.39 25.82 -0.99
N PHE A 366 -5.21 25.74 -1.62
CA PHE A 366 -4.98 24.99 -2.85
C PHE A 366 -4.22 23.67 -2.61
N GLU A 367 -3.78 23.38 -1.38
CA GLU A 367 -3.17 22.08 -1.07
C GLU A 367 -4.17 20.94 -1.35
N ASN A 368 -3.74 19.94 -2.12
CA ASN A 368 -4.56 18.84 -2.63
C ASN A 368 -5.69 19.25 -3.61
N MET A 369 -5.77 20.54 -3.97
CA MET A 369 -6.74 21.10 -4.93
C MET A 369 -6.03 22.04 -5.92
N GLY A 370 -4.91 21.57 -6.51
CA GLY A 370 -4.10 22.33 -7.47
C GLY A 370 -2.63 22.54 -7.07
N VAL A 371 -2.32 22.49 -5.77
CA VAL A 371 -0.94 22.48 -5.24
C VAL A 371 -0.62 21.10 -4.71
N TYR A 372 0.33 20.43 -5.37
CA TYR A 372 0.80 19.09 -5.05
C TYR A 372 2.31 19.09 -4.76
N TYR A 373 2.75 18.11 -3.97
CA TYR A 373 4.15 17.94 -3.57
C TYR A 373 4.76 16.63 -4.07
N ALA A 374 4.04 15.95 -4.96
CA ALA A 374 4.45 14.75 -5.67
C ALA A 374 3.95 14.85 -7.13
N ALA A 375 4.56 14.06 -8.02
CA ALA A 375 4.12 13.92 -9.41
C ALA A 375 3.95 12.42 -9.70
N THR A 376 2.83 11.87 -9.21
CA THR A 376 2.45 10.47 -9.34
C THR A 376 1.48 10.27 -10.50
N ALA A 377 1.01 9.04 -10.71
CA ALA A 377 -0.03 8.74 -11.71
C ALA A 377 -1.31 9.58 -11.49
N MET A 378 -1.66 9.88 -10.24
CA MET A 378 -2.82 10.71 -9.91
C MET A 378 -2.64 12.14 -10.43
N GLU A 379 -1.53 12.82 -10.09
CA GLU A 379 -1.25 14.15 -10.64
C GLU A 379 -1.10 14.12 -12.17
N GLY A 380 -0.54 13.05 -12.73
CA GLY A 380 -0.45 12.87 -14.19
C GLY A 380 -1.82 12.83 -14.89
N GLN A 381 -2.86 12.29 -14.23
CA GLN A 381 -4.23 12.33 -14.74
C GLN A 381 -4.84 13.72 -14.60
N LEU A 382 -4.67 14.35 -13.43
CA LEU A 382 -5.20 15.69 -13.15
C LEU A 382 -4.59 16.77 -14.05
N CYS A 383 -3.31 16.64 -14.41
CA CYS A 383 -2.58 17.60 -15.23
C CYS A 383 -2.66 17.36 -16.74
N ARG A 384 -3.43 16.36 -17.20
CA ARG A 384 -3.50 16.02 -18.62
C ARG A 384 -4.11 17.17 -19.43
N ASN A 385 -3.44 17.56 -20.51
CA ASN A 385 -3.78 18.70 -21.36
C ASN A 385 -3.78 20.07 -20.65
N GLU A 386 -3.28 20.14 -19.42
CA GLU A 386 -3.20 21.39 -18.65
C GLU A 386 -1.82 22.03 -18.76
N THR A 387 -1.71 23.30 -18.35
CA THR A 387 -0.42 23.96 -18.11
C THR A 387 -0.03 23.77 -16.65
N VAL A 388 1.15 23.18 -16.41
CA VAL A 388 1.61 22.82 -15.07
C VAL A 388 2.82 23.66 -14.68
N VAL A 389 2.84 24.14 -13.43
CA VAL A 389 3.99 24.84 -12.85
C VAL A 389 4.71 23.92 -11.88
N ILE A 390 6.03 23.79 -12.04
CA ILE A 390 6.90 23.03 -11.13
C ILE A 390 7.92 23.99 -10.53
N ALA A 391 7.92 24.10 -9.20
CA ALA A 391 8.87 24.93 -8.48
C ALA A 391 10.06 24.11 -7.96
N GLY A 392 11.25 24.32 -8.52
CA GLY A 392 12.48 23.68 -8.05
C GLY A 392 13.50 23.37 -9.14
N SER A 393 14.75 23.11 -8.76
CA SER A 393 15.87 22.85 -9.70
C SER A 393 16.66 21.58 -9.39
N GLY A 394 16.20 20.74 -8.44
CA GLY A 394 16.84 19.47 -8.11
C GLY A 394 16.33 18.30 -8.95
N ASN A 395 16.87 17.09 -8.69
CA ASN A 395 16.44 15.86 -9.37
C ASN A 395 14.92 15.63 -9.32
N SER A 396 14.29 15.79 -8.15
CA SER A 396 12.85 15.59 -7.99
C SER A 396 12.03 16.50 -8.91
N ALA A 397 12.44 17.77 -9.07
CA ALA A 397 11.77 18.72 -9.96
C ALA A 397 11.96 18.35 -11.43
N GLY A 398 13.17 17.92 -11.82
CA GLY A 398 13.44 17.46 -13.19
C GLY A 398 12.68 16.18 -13.55
N GLN A 399 12.59 15.22 -12.63
CA GLN A 399 11.83 13.98 -12.81
C GLN A 399 10.33 14.26 -12.93
N ALA A 400 9.79 15.13 -12.07
CA ALA A 400 8.41 15.59 -12.16
C ALA A 400 8.14 16.30 -13.48
N ALA A 401 9.05 17.18 -13.93
CA ALA A 401 8.91 17.90 -15.20
C ALA A 401 8.87 16.95 -16.39
N MET A 402 9.80 15.98 -16.45
CA MET A 402 9.79 14.97 -17.50
C MET A 402 8.52 14.12 -17.48
N PHE A 403 8.12 13.62 -16.30
CA PHE A 403 6.93 12.79 -16.15
C PHE A 403 5.65 13.52 -16.57
N LEU A 404 5.44 14.75 -16.09
CA LEU A 404 4.23 15.52 -16.42
C LEU A 404 4.25 16.00 -17.89
N SER A 405 5.42 16.21 -18.49
CA SER A 405 5.55 16.61 -19.89
C SER A 405 5.05 15.58 -20.91
N ASP A 406 4.76 14.34 -20.50
CA ASP A 406 4.17 13.33 -21.37
C ASP A 406 2.65 13.53 -21.57
N GLY A 407 1.97 14.15 -20.61
CA GLY A 407 0.51 14.36 -20.66
C GLY A 407 0.06 15.83 -20.60
N ALA A 408 0.88 16.73 -20.06
CA ALA A 408 0.56 18.15 -19.94
C ALA A 408 0.73 18.88 -21.29
N ALA A 409 -0.10 19.90 -21.52
CA ALA A 409 0.05 20.78 -22.68
C ALA A 409 1.35 21.58 -22.60
N LYS A 410 1.73 22.02 -21.39
CA LYS A 410 2.96 22.78 -21.13
C LYS A 410 3.44 22.60 -19.69
N VAL A 411 4.75 22.53 -19.49
CA VAL A 411 5.38 22.50 -18.16
C VAL A 411 6.25 23.73 -17.99
N LEU A 412 5.98 24.53 -16.95
CA LEU A 412 6.77 25.69 -16.56
C LEU A 412 7.64 25.33 -15.35
N LEU A 413 8.93 25.11 -15.58
CA LEU A 413 9.90 24.76 -14.54
C LEU A 413 10.53 26.04 -13.97
N VAL A 414 10.00 26.51 -12.84
CA VAL A 414 10.43 27.74 -12.16
C VAL A 414 11.60 27.43 -11.24
N ILE A 415 12.76 28.05 -11.50
CA ILE A 415 14.00 27.77 -10.77
C ILE A 415 14.47 28.97 -9.96
N ARG A 416 15.14 28.68 -8.83
CA ARG A 416 15.91 29.69 -8.11
C ARG A 416 17.35 29.64 -8.59
N GLY A 417 17.77 30.64 -9.35
CA GLY A 417 19.14 30.79 -9.84
C GLY A 417 19.22 30.86 -11.36
N LYS A 418 20.42 30.69 -11.91
CA LYS A 418 20.67 30.87 -13.35
C LYS A 418 20.64 29.57 -14.16
N SER A 419 20.66 28.41 -13.50
CA SER A 419 20.75 27.10 -14.18
C SER A 419 20.31 25.95 -13.27
N ILE A 420 19.72 24.91 -13.89
CA ILE A 420 19.38 23.64 -13.25
C ILE A 420 20.60 22.72 -13.05
N ALA A 421 21.69 22.92 -13.80
CA ALA A 421 22.85 22.02 -13.81
C ALA A 421 23.58 21.92 -12.46
N ASN A 422 23.40 22.90 -11.57
CA ASN A 422 24.06 22.93 -10.26
C ASN A 422 23.40 21.99 -9.23
N LYS A 423 22.14 21.60 -9.43
CA LYS A 423 21.35 20.82 -8.46
C LYS A 423 20.69 19.58 -9.05
N MET A 424 20.60 19.51 -10.37
CA MET A 424 20.06 18.38 -11.11
C MET A 424 21.20 17.55 -11.70
N SER A 425 21.02 16.24 -11.73
CA SER A 425 21.96 15.31 -12.35
C SER A 425 22.14 15.66 -13.83
N ASP A 426 23.37 15.59 -14.33
CA ASP A 426 23.74 16.05 -15.67
C ASP A 426 22.86 15.44 -16.79
N TYR A 427 22.62 14.14 -16.74
CA TYR A 427 21.77 13.45 -17.71
C TYR A 427 20.33 14.00 -17.74
N LEU A 428 19.77 14.28 -16.55
CA LEU A 428 18.40 14.74 -16.39
C LEU A 428 18.27 16.21 -16.80
N ALA A 429 19.27 17.04 -16.48
CA ALA A 429 19.31 18.43 -16.93
C ALA A 429 19.27 18.53 -18.46
N ARG A 430 20.05 17.69 -19.16
CA ARG A 430 20.04 17.63 -20.63
C ARG A 430 18.69 17.18 -21.18
N ARG A 431 18.05 16.19 -20.58
CA ARG A 431 16.71 15.72 -20.99
C ARG A 431 15.65 16.80 -20.83
N VAL A 432 15.65 17.49 -19.69
CA VAL A 432 14.73 18.61 -19.40
C VAL A 432 14.91 19.73 -20.42
N GLN A 433 16.15 20.12 -20.72
CA GLN A 433 16.46 21.17 -21.71
C GLN A 433 16.08 20.80 -23.15
N ALA A 434 16.12 19.51 -23.49
CA ALA A 434 15.80 19.03 -24.84
C ALA A 434 14.29 18.86 -25.09
N ARG A 435 13.45 18.94 -24.05
CA ARG A 435 12.02 18.67 -24.16
C ARG A 435 11.26 19.94 -24.55
N GLU A 436 10.60 19.92 -25.71
CA GLU A 436 10.00 21.12 -26.32
C GLU A 436 8.88 21.77 -25.50
N ASN A 437 8.06 20.98 -24.81
CA ASN A 437 6.95 21.50 -23.99
C ASN A 437 7.35 21.82 -22.54
N ILE A 438 8.66 21.83 -22.22
CA ILE A 438 9.18 22.32 -20.95
C ILE A 438 9.84 23.70 -21.16
N GLU A 439 9.32 24.72 -20.49
CA GLU A 439 9.92 26.05 -20.42
C GLU A 439 10.56 26.25 -19.05
N ILE A 440 11.84 26.62 -19.03
CA ILE A 440 12.59 26.90 -17.80
C ILE A 440 12.52 28.40 -17.52
N LEU A 441 11.95 28.78 -16.37
CA LEU A 441 11.72 30.16 -15.92
C LEU A 441 12.62 30.57 -14.76
#